data_AF-A0A935WXR3-F1
#
_entry.id   AF-A0A935WXR3-F1
#
_cell.length_a   1.000
_cell.length_b   1.000
_cell.length_c   1.000
_cell.angle_alpha   90.00
_cell.angle_beta   90.00
_cell.angle_gamma   90.00
#
_symmetry.space_group_name_H-M   'P 1'
#
loop_
_entity.id
_entity.type
_entity.pdbx_description
1 polymer ?
#
loop_
_entity_poly.entity_id
_entity_poly.type
_entity_poly.pdbx_seq_one_letter_code
_entity_poly.pdbx_strand_id
1 'polypeptide(L)'
;MSPEMPTPSSVSRPRTAAEVGAQHRDEHRELESILQDLHRRAHSGHWADLNEVWSGFCSTFDAHMKAEEDEVFPAYLRDHPTPEAEARIAALIREHQELRALVEAIAMEIQLHEIRASSVDQFITKNREHAIVETQLFYPWMDVLGPSAL
;
A
#
# COMPACT_ATOMS: atom_id res chain seq x y z
N MET A 1 -7.80 -50.40 6.49
CA MET A 1 -7.90 -49.04 5.93
C MET A 1 -8.37 -48.14 7.06
N SER A 2 -7.45 -47.41 7.67
CA SER A 2 -7.79 -46.39 8.68
C SER A 2 -8.10 -45.09 7.95
N PRO A 3 -9.13 -44.33 8.34
CA PRO A 3 -9.42 -43.04 7.72
C PRO A 3 -8.36 -42.01 8.15
N GLU A 4 -7.77 -41.33 7.17
CA GLU A 4 -6.96 -40.13 7.41
C GLU A 4 -7.83 -39.06 8.10
N MET A 5 -7.36 -38.60 9.25
CA MET A 5 -7.90 -37.43 9.92
C MET A 5 -7.43 -36.16 9.17
N PRO A 6 -8.31 -35.19 8.89
CA PRO A 6 -7.89 -33.94 8.26
C PRO A 6 -6.94 -33.17 9.20
N THR A 7 -5.82 -32.71 8.65
CA THR A 7 -4.88 -31.80 9.33
C THR A 7 -5.58 -30.48 9.68
N PRO A 8 -5.38 -29.91 10.88
CA PRO A 8 -5.98 -28.63 11.23
C PRO A 8 -5.43 -27.53 10.30
N SER A 9 -6.34 -26.82 9.63
CA SER A 9 -6.03 -25.57 8.92
C SER A 9 -5.22 -24.66 9.85
N SER A 10 -4.07 -24.21 9.39
CA SER A 10 -3.25 -23.21 10.08
C SER A 10 -4.01 -21.90 10.10
N VAL A 11 -4.81 -21.68 11.15
CA VAL A 11 -5.40 -20.37 11.42
C VAL A 11 -4.26 -19.46 11.83
N SER A 12 -3.83 -18.59 10.91
CA SER A 12 -2.84 -17.56 11.21
C SER A 12 -3.32 -16.70 12.38
N ARG A 13 -2.44 -16.50 13.38
CA ARG A 13 -2.74 -15.64 14.54
C ARG A 13 -3.07 -14.22 14.04
N PRO A 14 -4.05 -13.53 14.64
CA PRO A 14 -4.24 -12.10 14.37
C PRO A 14 -2.95 -11.32 14.61
N ARG A 15 -2.64 -10.40 13.69
CA ARG A 15 -1.50 -9.48 13.78
C ARG A 15 -1.81 -8.41 14.84
N THR A 16 -0.79 -7.98 15.56
CA THR A 16 -0.85 -6.84 16.49
C THR A 16 -0.78 -5.51 15.75
N ALA A 17 -1.26 -4.43 16.36
CA ALA A 17 -1.20 -3.08 15.78
C ALA A 17 0.25 -2.67 15.42
N ALA A 18 1.22 -3.00 16.28
CA ALA A 18 2.64 -2.73 16.01
C ALA A 18 3.20 -3.53 14.80
N GLU A 19 2.79 -4.79 14.65
CA GLU A 19 3.17 -5.63 13.50
C GLU A 19 2.57 -5.08 12.19
N VAL A 20 1.31 -4.63 12.23
CA VAL A 20 0.66 -3.98 11.07
C VAL A 20 1.36 -2.67 10.72
N GLY A 21 1.62 -1.79 11.69
CA GLY A 21 2.32 -0.54 11.43
C GLY A 21 3.74 -0.73 10.88
N ALA A 22 4.46 -1.76 11.33
CA ALA A 22 5.77 -2.09 10.78
C ALA A 22 5.69 -2.58 9.32
N GLN A 23 4.72 -3.45 9.02
CA GLN A 23 4.51 -3.96 7.68
C GLN A 23 4.19 -2.85 6.68
N HIS A 24 3.26 -1.94 7.00
CA HIS A 24 2.88 -0.85 6.07
C HIS A 24 4.07 0.08 5.77
N ARG A 25 4.95 0.32 6.76
CA ARG A 25 6.20 1.07 6.53
C ARG A 25 7.14 0.39 5.57
N ASP A 26 7.27 -0.93 5.66
CA ASP A 26 8.14 -1.71 4.79
C ASP A 26 7.56 -1.78 3.37
N GLU A 27 6.23 -1.94 3.23
CA GLU A 27 5.51 -1.88 1.96
C GLU A 27 5.73 -0.55 1.24
N HIS A 28 5.62 0.60 1.94
CA HIS A 28 5.91 1.92 1.35
C HIS A 28 7.32 2.01 0.76
N ARG A 29 8.33 1.43 1.44
CA ARG A 29 9.72 1.41 0.94
C ARG A 29 9.88 0.48 -0.25
N GLU A 30 9.22 -0.68 -0.23
CA GLU A 30 9.26 -1.65 -1.33
C GLU A 30 8.62 -1.07 -2.60
N LEU A 31 7.42 -0.48 -2.48
CA LEU A 31 6.72 0.20 -3.56
C LEU A 31 7.60 1.29 -4.18
N GLU A 32 8.21 2.13 -3.35
CA GLU A 32 9.11 3.18 -3.84
C GLU A 32 10.34 2.60 -4.56
N SER A 33 10.93 1.52 -4.05
CA SER A 33 12.08 0.87 -4.68
C SER A 33 11.77 0.37 -6.09
N ILE A 34 10.59 -0.25 -6.27
CA ILE A 34 10.13 -0.73 -7.58
C ILE A 34 9.93 0.44 -8.54
N LEU A 35 9.30 1.54 -8.08
CA LEU A 35 9.08 2.73 -8.90
C LEU A 35 10.38 3.43 -9.30
N GLN A 36 11.37 3.46 -8.42
CA GLN A 36 12.70 3.98 -8.77
C GLN A 36 13.38 3.09 -9.84
N ASP A 37 13.16 1.78 -9.83
CA ASP A 37 13.65 0.89 -10.88
C ASP A 37 12.94 1.13 -12.22
N LEU A 38 11.62 1.25 -12.20
CA LEU A 38 10.82 1.66 -13.36
C LEU A 38 11.29 2.99 -13.95
N HIS A 39 11.55 4.00 -13.10
CA HIS A 39 12.06 5.29 -13.51
C HIS A 39 13.43 5.19 -14.20
N ARG A 40 14.34 4.34 -13.71
CA ARG A 40 15.64 4.09 -14.37
C ARG A 40 15.49 3.36 -15.71
N ARG A 41 14.60 2.36 -15.77
CA ARG A 41 14.33 1.59 -17.00
C ARG A 41 13.72 2.46 -18.09
N ALA A 42 12.80 3.36 -17.73
CA ALA A 42 12.22 4.38 -18.61
C ALA A 42 13.30 5.18 -19.36
N HIS A 43 14.35 5.59 -18.65
CA HIS A 43 15.44 6.38 -19.22
C HIS A 43 16.40 5.57 -20.10
N SER A 44 16.51 4.27 -19.87
CA SER A 44 17.49 3.40 -20.54
C SER A 44 16.92 2.59 -21.71
N GLY A 45 15.60 2.60 -21.91
CA GLY A 45 14.92 1.86 -22.98
C GLY A 45 14.93 0.35 -22.79
N HIS A 46 15.13 -0.14 -21.56
CA HIS A 46 15.08 -1.56 -21.22
C HIS A 46 13.65 -1.98 -20.87
N TRP A 47 12.91 -2.40 -21.89
CA TRP A 47 11.49 -2.74 -21.81
C TRP A 47 11.21 -4.19 -21.38
N ALA A 48 12.23 -5.05 -21.39
CA ALA A 48 12.07 -6.45 -21.01
C ALA A 48 11.64 -6.56 -19.54
N ASP A 49 10.64 -7.42 -19.31
CA ASP A 49 10.11 -7.82 -18.00
C ASP A 49 9.38 -6.72 -17.19
N LEU A 50 9.06 -5.57 -17.80
CA LEU A 50 8.30 -4.51 -17.11
C LEU A 50 6.88 -4.94 -16.72
N ASN A 51 6.23 -5.78 -17.51
CA ASN A 51 4.88 -6.24 -17.20
C ASN A 51 4.83 -7.08 -15.92
N GLU A 52 5.84 -7.92 -15.67
CA GLU A 52 5.89 -8.76 -14.47
C GLU A 52 6.18 -7.90 -13.23
N VAL A 53 7.19 -7.03 -13.31
CA VAL A 53 7.53 -6.08 -12.24
C VAL A 53 6.35 -5.18 -11.91
N TRP A 54 5.67 -4.65 -12.93
CA TRP A 54 4.50 -3.80 -12.76
C TRP A 54 3.31 -4.54 -12.17
N SER A 55 3.05 -5.77 -12.62
CA SER A 55 1.97 -6.60 -12.05
C SER A 55 2.20 -6.90 -10.57
N GLY A 56 3.44 -7.18 -10.18
CA GLY A 56 3.82 -7.36 -8.77
C GLY A 56 3.58 -6.10 -7.96
N PHE A 57 4.03 -4.94 -8.46
CA PHE A 57 3.77 -3.64 -7.86
C PHE A 57 2.27 -3.38 -7.67
N CYS A 58 1.46 -3.55 -8.71
CA CYS A 58 0.01 -3.32 -8.63
C CYS A 58 -0.66 -4.20 -7.58
N SER A 59 -0.25 -5.47 -7.47
CA SER A 59 -0.79 -6.38 -6.46
C SER A 59 -0.46 -5.94 -5.04
N THR A 60 0.79 -5.53 -4.79
CA THR A 60 1.21 -5.05 -3.46
C THR A 60 0.53 -3.72 -3.13
N PHE A 61 0.47 -2.81 -4.09
CA PHE A 61 -0.16 -1.50 -3.93
C PHE A 61 -1.66 -1.62 -3.61
N ASP A 62 -2.40 -2.45 -4.35
CA ASP A 62 -3.84 -2.63 -4.10
C ASP A 62 -4.09 -3.30 -2.75
N ALA A 63 -3.29 -4.31 -2.39
CA ALA A 63 -3.38 -4.98 -1.09
C ALA A 63 -3.14 -4.02 0.08
N HIS A 64 -2.14 -3.14 -0.03
CA HIS A 64 -1.83 -2.10 0.94
C HIS A 64 -3.01 -1.15 1.14
N MET A 65 -3.50 -0.55 0.05
CA MET A 65 -4.61 0.40 0.06
C MET A 65 -5.88 -0.23 0.68
N LYS A 66 -6.15 -1.50 0.33
CA LYS A 66 -7.29 -2.25 0.84
C LYS A 66 -7.16 -2.55 2.34
N ALA A 67 -5.98 -2.95 2.81
CA ALA A 67 -5.74 -3.19 4.22
C ALA A 67 -6.01 -1.93 5.05
N GLU A 68 -5.63 -0.76 4.55
CA GLU A 68 -5.88 0.50 5.24
C GLU A 68 -7.35 0.89 5.26
N GLU A 69 -8.01 0.80 4.11
CA GLU A 69 -9.43 1.15 3.96
C GLU A 69 -10.36 0.20 4.75
N ASP A 70 -10.04 -1.09 4.81
CA ASP A 70 -10.89 -2.11 5.43
C ASP A 70 -10.58 -2.34 6.92
N GLU A 71 -9.33 -2.13 7.36
CA GLU A 71 -8.89 -2.47 8.71
C GLU A 71 -8.45 -1.22 9.49
N VAL A 72 -7.47 -0.46 8.96
CA VAL A 72 -6.80 0.61 9.70
C VAL A 72 -7.70 1.82 9.92
N PHE A 73 -8.30 2.37 8.85
CA PHE A 73 -9.13 3.57 8.94
C PHE A 73 -10.38 3.34 9.80
N PRO A 74 -11.11 2.22 9.65
CA PRO A 74 -12.23 1.93 10.54
C PRO A 74 -11.79 1.77 12.00
N ALA A 75 -10.67 1.10 12.27
CA ALA A 75 -10.15 0.96 13.62
C ALA A 75 -9.78 2.31 14.25
N TYR A 76 -9.09 3.17 13.48
CA TYR A 76 -8.72 4.51 13.94
C TYR A 76 -9.96 5.36 14.28
N LEU A 77 -11.01 5.32 13.45
CA LEU A 77 -12.25 6.06 13.69
C LEU A 77 -13.06 5.54 14.88
N ARG A 78 -13.00 4.24 15.19
CA ARG A 78 -13.62 3.69 16.41
C ARG A 78 -13.00 4.29 17.67
N ASP A 79 -11.67 4.46 17.68
CA ASP A 79 -10.93 5.03 18.81
C ASP A 79 -10.99 6.57 18.84
N HIS A 80 -11.19 7.21 17.68
CA HIS A 80 -11.22 8.66 17.51
C HIS A 80 -12.49 9.14 16.77
N PRO A 81 -13.70 8.99 17.33
CA PRO A 81 -14.96 9.31 16.67
C PRO A 81 -15.22 10.83 16.68
N THR A 82 -14.37 11.59 15.98
CA THR A 82 -14.46 13.05 15.88
C THR A 82 -14.65 13.46 14.41
N PRO A 83 -15.38 14.57 14.15
CA PRO A 83 -15.54 15.07 12.77
C PRO A 83 -14.22 15.39 12.07
N GLU A 84 -13.19 15.78 12.83
CA GLU A 84 -11.85 16.04 12.32
C GLU A 84 -11.15 14.75 11.84
N ALA A 85 -11.27 13.66 12.62
CA ALA A 85 -10.75 12.36 12.23
C ALA A 85 -11.46 11.83 10.96
N GLU A 86 -12.80 11.92 10.91
CA GLU A 86 -13.57 11.55 9.72
C GLU A 86 -13.15 12.34 8.48
N ALA A 87 -12.97 13.65 8.62
CA ALA A 87 -12.53 14.52 7.52
C ALA A 87 -11.11 14.15 7.02
N ARG A 88 -10.20 13.78 7.94
CA ARG A 88 -8.85 13.29 7.60
C ARG A 88 -8.89 11.96 6.85
N ILE A 89 -9.65 10.99 7.34
CA ILE A 89 -9.82 9.70 6.66
C ILE A 89 -10.44 9.90 5.27
N ALA A 90 -11.45 10.77 5.14
CA ALA A 90 -12.04 11.08 3.84
C ALA A 90 -11.03 11.74 2.88
N ALA A 91 -10.04 12.50 3.39
CA ALA A 91 -8.96 13.04 2.58
C ALA A 91 -8.00 11.94 2.10
N LEU A 92 -7.59 11.04 2.99
CA LEU A 92 -6.74 9.88 2.63
C LEU A 92 -7.40 8.98 1.59
N ILE A 93 -8.70 8.71 1.71
CA ILE A 93 -9.43 7.94 0.68
C ILE A 93 -9.40 8.64 -0.68
N ARG A 94 -9.48 9.98 -0.73
CA ARG A 94 -9.33 10.72 -1.99
C ARG A 94 -7.90 10.63 -2.54
N GLU A 95 -6.89 10.71 -1.66
CA GLU A 95 -5.49 10.51 -2.05
C GLU A 95 -5.26 9.11 -2.64
N HIS A 96 -5.86 8.06 -2.04
CA HIS A 96 -5.80 6.70 -2.59
C HIS A 96 -6.42 6.62 -3.99
N GLN A 97 -7.54 7.30 -4.22
CA GLN A 97 -8.17 7.36 -5.55
C GLN A 97 -7.26 8.05 -6.57
N GLU A 98 -6.57 9.12 -6.18
CA GLU A 98 -5.60 9.81 -7.04
C GLU A 98 -4.38 8.94 -7.35
N LEU A 99 -3.86 8.20 -6.36
CA LEU A 99 -2.76 7.26 -6.56
C LEU A 99 -3.17 6.10 -7.48
N ARG A 100 -4.36 5.51 -7.29
CA ARG A 100 -4.91 4.47 -8.18
C ARG A 100 -5.01 4.96 -9.62
N ALA A 101 -5.48 6.20 -9.85
CA ALA A 101 -5.55 6.78 -11.18
C ALA A 101 -4.16 6.93 -11.83
N LEU A 102 -3.11 7.23 -11.05
CA LEU A 102 -1.74 7.28 -11.55
C LEU A 102 -1.19 5.89 -11.88
N VAL A 103 -1.50 4.87 -11.08
CA VAL A 103 -1.18 3.46 -11.41
C VAL A 103 -1.82 3.09 -12.75
N GLU A 104 -3.11 3.37 -12.94
CA GLU A 104 -3.78 3.08 -14.22
C GLU A 104 -3.11 3.80 -15.41
N ALA A 105 -2.75 5.07 -15.24
CA ALA A 105 -2.06 5.84 -16.27
C ALA A 105 -0.69 5.24 -16.64
N ILE A 106 0.12 4.88 -15.64
CA ILE A 106 1.43 4.24 -15.86
C ILE A 106 1.26 2.87 -16.51
N ALA A 107 0.24 2.10 -16.12
CA ALA A 107 -0.05 0.81 -16.74
C ALA A 107 -0.31 0.94 -18.24
N MET A 108 -1.09 1.95 -18.64
CA MET A 108 -1.32 2.25 -20.06
C MET A 108 -0.03 2.62 -20.78
N GLU A 109 0.83 3.44 -20.17
CA GLU A 109 2.10 3.82 -20.77
C GLU A 109 3.05 2.62 -20.96
N ILE A 110 3.08 1.70 -19.99
CA ILE A 110 3.86 0.46 -20.09
C ILE A 110 3.35 -0.40 -21.24
N GLN A 111 2.03 -0.55 -21.39
CA GLN A 111 1.42 -1.30 -22.51
C GLN A 111 1.74 -0.69 -23.89
N LEU A 112 1.90 0.63 -23.94
CA LEU A 112 2.30 1.34 -25.15
C LEU A 112 3.83 1.36 -25.38
N HIS A 113 4.62 0.84 -24.43
CA HIS A 113 6.08 0.97 -24.38
C HIS A 113 6.55 2.45 -24.41
N GLU A 114 5.77 3.33 -23.78
CA GLU A 114 5.97 4.78 -23.74
C GLU A 114 5.94 5.30 -22.29
N ILE A 115 6.50 4.57 -21.34
CA ILE A 115 6.55 5.01 -19.94
C ILE A 115 7.23 6.38 -19.82
N ARG A 116 6.53 7.32 -19.18
CA ARG A 116 6.99 8.70 -19.03
C ARG A 116 7.60 8.86 -17.64
N ALA A 117 8.85 9.32 -17.60
CA ALA A 117 9.54 9.64 -16.35
C ALA A 117 8.70 10.56 -15.44
N SER A 118 8.03 11.56 -16.04
CA SER A 118 7.17 12.50 -15.32
C SER A 118 5.99 11.83 -14.59
N SER A 119 5.40 10.78 -15.18
CA SER A 119 4.29 10.04 -14.56
C SER A 119 4.78 9.26 -13.34
N VAL A 120 5.95 8.63 -13.47
CA VAL A 120 6.59 7.91 -12.36
C VAL A 120 7.03 8.87 -11.24
N ASP A 121 7.62 10.02 -11.58
CA ASP A 121 8.01 11.06 -10.62
C ASP A 121 6.81 11.62 -9.86
N GLN A 122 5.71 11.85 -10.56
CA GLN A 122 4.46 12.30 -9.96
C GLN A 122 3.92 11.27 -8.96
N PHE A 123 3.93 9.98 -9.33
CA PHE A 123 3.53 8.92 -8.41
C PHE A 123 4.44 8.88 -7.19
N ILE A 124 5.77 8.84 -7.37
CA ILE A 124 6.74 8.77 -6.25
C ILE A 124 6.54 9.94 -5.28
N THR A 125 6.33 11.14 -5.81
CA THR A 125 6.11 12.33 -4.99
C THR A 125 4.84 12.19 -4.16
N LYS A 126 3.71 11.84 -4.79
CA LYS A 126 2.44 11.65 -4.08
C LYS A 126 2.48 10.50 -3.08
N ASN A 127 3.14 9.38 -3.41
CA ASN A 127 3.28 8.24 -2.52
C ASN A 127 4.07 8.60 -1.26
N ARG A 128 5.13 9.42 -1.40
CA ARG A 128 5.90 9.91 -0.25
C ARG A 128 5.10 10.86 0.62
N GLU A 129 4.36 11.79 0.01
CA GLU A 129 3.48 12.70 0.75
C GLU A 129 2.43 11.93 1.54
N HIS A 130 1.79 10.97 0.89
CA HIS A 130 0.82 10.05 1.49
C HIS A 130 1.43 9.25 2.67
N ALA A 131 2.55 8.55 2.45
CA ALA A 131 3.24 7.77 3.48
C ALA A 131 3.66 8.62 4.70
N ILE A 132 4.02 9.90 4.50
CA ILE A 132 4.33 10.82 5.60
C ILE A 132 3.09 11.09 6.46
N VAL A 133 1.93 11.33 5.84
CA VAL A 133 0.67 11.59 6.56
C VAL A 133 0.32 10.37 7.42
N GLU A 134 0.39 9.18 6.85
CA GLU A 134 0.11 7.94 7.58
C GLU A 134 1.09 7.68 8.71
N THR A 135 2.37 7.97 8.46
CA THR A 135 3.43 7.86 9.46
C THR A 135 3.20 8.77 10.65
N GLN A 136 2.66 9.97 10.43
CA GLN A 136 2.39 10.92 11.48
C GLN A 136 1.08 10.63 12.22
N LEU A 137 0.10 10.06 11.52
CA LEU A 137 -1.25 9.87 12.05
C LEU A 137 -1.43 8.51 12.73
N PHE A 138 -1.13 7.43 12.02
CA PHE A 138 -1.53 6.08 12.44
C PHE A 138 -0.46 5.39 13.27
N TYR A 139 0.81 5.50 12.90
CA TYR A 139 1.86 4.72 13.56
C TYR A 139 2.05 5.07 15.04
N PRO A 140 2.03 6.35 15.47
CA PRO A 140 2.08 6.67 16.89
C PRO A 140 0.89 6.06 17.66
N TRP A 141 -0.30 6.02 17.05
CA TRP A 141 -1.48 5.39 17.65
C TRP A 141 -1.34 3.86 17.72
N MET A 142 -0.89 3.21 16.64
CA MET A 142 -0.63 1.77 16.61
C MET A 142 0.45 1.34 17.61
N ASP A 143 1.50 2.14 17.77
CA ASP A 143 2.57 1.90 18.75
C ASP A 143 2.03 1.96 20.19
N VAL A 144 1.07 2.87 20.47
CA VAL A 144 0.38 2.94 21.76
C VAL A 144 -0.55 1.73 21.98
N LEU A 145 -1.26 1.28 20.94
CA LEU A 145 -2.09 0.07 21.01
C LEU A 145 -1.26 -1.21 21.26
N GLY A 146 -0.02 -1.23 20.78
CA GLY A 146 0.97 -2.27 21.07
C GLY A 146 0.50 -3.67 20.69
N PRO A 147 0.33 -4.60 21.66
CA PRO A 147 -0.04 -5.99 21.39
C PRO A 147 -1.54 -6.19 21.08
N SER A 148 -2.33 -5.12 21.08
CA SER A 148 -3.76 -5.20 20.75
C SER A 148 -3.95 -5.55 19.27
N ALA A 149 -4.99 -6.32 18.97
CA ALA A 149 -5.44 -6.53 17.60
C ALA A 149 -6.14 -5.26 17.07
N LEU A 150 -6.02 -5.01 15.77
CA LEU A 150 -6.76 -3.97 15.04
C LEU A 150 -8.21 -4.40 14.74
#